data_AF-A0A7Y8LUG4-F1
#
_entry.id   AF-A0A7Y8LUG4-F1
#
_cell.length_a   1.000
_cell.length_b   1.000
_cell.length_c   1.000
_cell.angle_alpha   90.00
_cell.angle_beta   90.00
_cell.angle_gamma   90.00
#
_symmetry.space_group_name_H-M   'P 1'
#
loop_
_entity.id
_entity.type
_entity.pdbx_description
1 polymer ?
#
loop_
_entity_poly.entity_id
_entity_poly.type
_entity_poly.pdbx_seq_one_letter_code
_entity_poly.pdbx_strand_id
1 'polypeptide(L)'
;LATANREELLSRREVLNLYQEILDGVNSKLARFETVKKFALLPQSLTMDAGELTPTLKVKRRVIEARYRTIIDGLFADGTA
;
A
#
# COMPACT_ATOMS: atom_id res chain seq x y z
N LEU A 1 -18.93 5.29 14.64
CA LEU A 1 -18.22 5.65 13.39
C LEU A 1 -18.90 4.94 12.24
N ALA A 2 -19.88 5.60 11.60
CA ALA A 2 -20.60 5.04 10.46
C ALA A 2 -19.78 5.23 9.18
N THR A 3 -18.96 4.24 8.82
CA THR A 3 -18.16 4.24 7.59
C THR A 3 -19.03 3.82 6.41
N ALA A 4 -19.63 4.79 5.72
CA ALA A 4 -20.42 4.52 4.52
C ALA A 4 -19.55 4.21 3.28
N ASN A 5 -18.25 4.55 3.26
CA ASN A 5 -17.35 4.11 2.19
C ASN A 5 -15.88 4.01 2.65
N ARG A 6 -15.30 2.81 2.60
CA ARG A 6 -13.90 2.55 2.99
C ARG A 6 -12.91 3.29 2.09
N GLU A 7 -13.21 3.38 0.80
CA GLU A 7 -12.33 4.03 -0.17
C GLU A 7 -12.21 5.54 0.11
N GLU A 8 -13.33 6.19 0.42
CA GLU A 8 -13.36 7.60 0.78
C GLU A 8 -12.49 7.86 2.01
N LEU A 9 -12.60 7.03 3.05
CA LEU A 9 -11.80 7.14 4.26
C LEU A 9 -10.29 7.10 3.95
N LEU A 10 -9.86 6.18 3.09
CA LEU A 10 -8.45 6.02 2.73
C LEU A 10 -7.90 7.18 1.91
N SER A 11 -8.77 7.93 1.22
CA SER A 11 -8.37 9.14 0.49
C SER A 11 -8.22 10.39 1.38
N ARG A 12 -8.69 10.34 2.63
CA ARG A 12 -8.62 11.49 3.55
C ARG A 12 -7.17 11.76 3.94
N ARG A 13 -6.78 13.04 3.86
CA ARG A 13 -5.42 13.51 4.20
C ARG A 13 -5.03 13.13 5.63
N GLU A 14 -5.97 13.22 6.57
CA GLU A 14 -5.76 12.83 7.97
C GLU A 14 -5.32 11.37 8.11
N VAL A 15 -5.93 10.47 7.35
CA VAL A 15 -5.59 9.04 7.36
C VAL A 15 -4.24 8.82 6.69
N LEU A 16 -4.00 9.43 5.54
CA LEU A 16 -2.70 9.32 4.85
C LEU A 16 -1.55 9.84 5.72
N ASN A 17 -1.75 10.96 6.42
CA ASN A 17 -0.75 11.52 7.34
C ASN A 17 -0.46 10.57 8.51
N LEU A 18 -1.48 9.94 9.10
CA LEU A 18 -1.29 8.96 10.17
C LEU A 18 -0.37 7.80 9.71
N TYR A 19 -0.60 7.27 8.52
CA TYR A 19 0.27 6.21 7.97
C TYR A 19 1.66 6.73 7.61
N GLN A 20 1.78 7.96 7.12
CA GLN A 20 3.07 8.59 6.84
C GLN A 20 3.91 8.73 8.11
N GLU A 21 3.33 9.17 9.24
CA GLU A 21 4.05 9.27 10.52
C GLU A 21 4.58 7.92 11.01
N ILE A 22 3.78 6.85 10.84
CA ILE A 22 4.21 5.48 11.16
C ILE A 22 5.38 5.06 10.27
N LEU A 23 5.29 5.32 8.96
CA LEU A 23 6.35 5.01 8.00
C LEU A 23 7.62 5.82 8.28
N ASP A 24 7.51 7.09 8.66
CA ASP A 24 8.65 7.93 9.02
C ASP A 24 9.35 7.39 10.28
N GLY A 25 8.58 6.95 11.27
CA GLY A 25 9.10 6.27 12.45
C GLY A 25 9.87 4.99 12.12
N VAL A 26 9.39 4.18 11.18
CA VAL A 26 10.09 2.97 10.70
C VAL A 26 11.33 3.33 9.88
N ASN A 27 11.18 4.23 8.91
CA ASN A 27 12.23 4.69 8.00
C ASN A 27 13.41 5.33 8.74
N SER A 28 13.18 5.97 9.89
CA SER A 28 14.24 6.55 10.73
C SER A 28 15.30 5.53 11.19
N LYS A 29 14.97 4.23 11.18
CA LYS A 29 15.83 3.12 11.61
C LYS A 29 16.48 2.37 10.45
N LEU A 30 16.20 2.76 9.21
CA LEU A 30 16.61 2.05 8.00
C LEU A 30 17.62 2.86 7.19
N ALA A 31 18.49 2.19 6.44
CA ALA A 31 19.35 2.89 5.50
C ALA A 31 18.51 3.52 4.37
N ARG A 32 19.01 4.61 3.77
CA ARG A 32 18.26 5.39 2.77
C ARG A 32 17.73 4.56 1.59
N PHE A 33 18.43 3.48 1.22
CA PHE A 33 18.03 2.58 0.13
C PHE A 33 16.99 1.53 0.53
N GLU A 34 16.77 1.30 1.83
CA GLU A 34 15.80 0.34 2.36
C GLU A 34 14.46 1.01 2.72
N THR A 35 14.47 2.33 2.93
CA THR A 35 13.26 3.08 3.32
C THR A 35 12.15 3.02 2.27
N VAL A 36 10.91 2.98 2.74
CA VAL A 36 9.72 3.08 1.90
C VAL A 36 9.56 4.53 1.44
N LYS A 37 9.61 4.78 0.12
CA LYS A 37 9.53 6.13 -0.47
C LYS A 37 8.11 6.57 -0.82
N LYS A 38 7.30 5.63 -1.29
CA LYS A 38 5.93 5.85 -1.75
C LYS A 38 5.07 4.67 -1.32
N PHE A 39 3.83 4.93 -0.96
CA PHE A 39 2.88 3.91 -0.51
C PHE A 39 1.47 4.24 -0.99
N ALA A 40 0.61 3.22 -1.02
CA ALA A 40 -0.82 3.36 -1.25
C ALA A 40 -1.58 2.51 -0.23
N LEU A 41 -2.77 2.96 0.16
CA LEU A 41 -3.66 2.21 1.04
C LEU A 41 -4.72 1.49 0.21
N LEU A 42 -4.84 0.18 0.39
CA LEU A 42 -5.82 -0.63 -0.30
C LEU A 42 -7.12 -0.71 0.54
N PRO A 43 -8.31 -0.57 -0.09
CA PRO A 43 -9.59 -0.66 0.63
C PRO A 43 -9.92 -2.08 1.09
N GLN A 44 -9.32 -3.08 0.46
CA GLN A 44 -9.52 -4.49 0.77
C GLN A 44 -8.21 -5.12 1.22
N SER A 45 -8.33 -6.01 2.20
CA SER A 45 -7.22 -6.85 2.64
C SER A 45 -6.89 -7.91 1.59
N LEU A 46 -5.63 -8.34 1.55
CA LEU A 46 -5.22 -9.45 0.70
C LEU A 46 -5.81 -10.76 1.22
N THR A 47 -6.29 -11.63 0.32
CA THR A 47 -6.94 -12.88 0.70
C THR A 47 -6.33 -14.11 0.01
N MET A 48 -6.47 -15.28 0.66
CA MET A 48 -6.12 -16.56 0.05
C MET A 48 -7.09 -16.93 -1.08
N ASP A 49 -8.39 -16.66 -0.88
CA ASP A 49 -9.45 -17.00 -1.84
C ASP A 49 -9.30 -16.25 -3.18
N ALA A 50 -8.87 -14.99 -3.14
CA ALA A 50 -8.55 -14.22 -4.34
C ALA A 50 -7.21 -14.62 -4.99
N GLY A 51 -6.51 -15.61 -4.42
CA GLY A 51 -5.22 -16.10 -4.90
C GLY A 51 -4.06 -15.13 -4.67
N GLU A 52 -4.22 -14.14 -3.79
CA GLU A 52 -3.22 -13.11 -3.50
C GLU A 52 -2.18 -13.57 -2.46
N LEU A 53 -2.59 -14.51 -1.60
CA LEU A 53 -1.75 -15.13 -0.58
C LEU A 53 -1.51 -16.61 -0.87
N THR A 54 -0.40 -17.16 -0.37
CA THR A 54 -0.20 -18.61 -0.23
C THR A 54 -1.02 -19.14 0.94
N PRO A 55 -1.21 -20.47 1.06
CA PRO A 55 -1.78 -21.08 2.27
C PRO A 55 -1.02 -20.74 3.55
N THR A 56 0.26 -20.36 3.42
CA THR A 56 1.13 -19.89 4.50
C THR A 56 1.13 -18.37 4.66
N LEU A 57 0.14 -17.65 4.11
CA LEU A 57 -0.04 -16.20 4.18
C LEU A 57 1.08 -15.35 3.56
N LYS A 58 1.93 -15.94 2.71
CA LYS A 58 2.94 -15.19 1.95
C LYS A 58 2.29 -14.51 0.74
N VAL A 59 2.68 -13.27 0.49
CA VAL A 59 2.19 -12.50 -0.67
C VAL A 59 2.70 -13.10 -1.98
N LYS A 60 1.80 -13.38 -2.92
CA LYS A 60 2.13 -13.79 -4.28
C LYS A 60 2.36 -12.56 -5.17
N ARG A 61 3.60 -12.05 -5.17
CA ARG A 61 3.97 -10.80 -5.86
C ARG A 61 3.44 -10.68 -7.29
N ARG A 62 3.60 -11.71 -8.12
CA ARG A 62 3.12 -11.70 -9.52
C ARG A 62 1.62 -11.41 -9.64
N VAL A 63 0.81 -11.93 -8.72
CA VAL A 63 -0.65 -11.71 -8.71
C VAL A 63 -0.96 -10.27 -8.26
N ILE A 64 -0.30 -9.80 -7.20
CA ILE A 64 -0.46 -8.44 -6.68
C ILE A 64 -0.05 -7.40 -7.73
N GLU A 65 1.12 -7.56 -8.33
CA GLU A 65 1.62 -6.64 -9.35
C GLU A 65 0.71 -6.57 -10.57
N ALA A 66 0.12 -7.69 -10.99
CA ALA A 66 -0.84 -7.70 -12.09
C ALA A 66 -2.16 -7.01 -11.70
N ARG A 67 -2.71 -7.33 -10.52
CA ARG A 67 -4.00 -6.80 -10.05
C ARG A 67 -3.95 -5.30 -9.74
N TYR A 68 -2.86 -4.83 -9.13
CA TYR A 68 -2.71 -3.45 -8.68
C TYR A 68 -1.73 -2.66 -9.56
N ARG A 69 -1.49 -3.11 -10.80
CA ARG A 69 -0.56 -2.49 -11.76
C ARG A 69 -0.77 -0.98 -11.86
N THR A 70 -2.00 -0.56 -12.10
CA THR A 70 -2.36 0.86 -12.24
C THR A 70 -2.02 1.70 -11.01
N ILE A 71 -2.20 1.15 -9.81
CA ILE A 71 -1.86 1.84 -8.56
C ILE A 71 -0.33 1.94 -8.42
N ILE A 72 0.37 0.83 -8.65
CA ILE A 72 1.83 0.78 -8.57
C ILE A 72 2.46 1.74 -9.58
N ASP A 73 2.01 1.70 -10.83
CA ASP A 73 2.49 2.58 -11.89
C ASP A 73 2.19 4.05 -11.55
N GLY A 74 0.99 4.34 -11.03
CA GLY A 74 0.61 5.68 -10.56
C GLY A 74 1.48 6.21 -9.43
N LEU A 75 2.02 5.33 -8.56
CA LEU A 75 2.99 5.75 -7.54
C LEU A 75 4.31 6.21 -8.20
N PHE A 76 4.73 5.62 -9.31
CA PHE A 76 6.06 5.86 -9.90
C PHE A 76 6.07 6.69 -11.19
N ALA A 77 4.91 7.07 -11.72
CA ALA A 77 4.77 7.81 -12.98
C ALA A 77 5.63 9.08 -13.06
N ASP A 78 5.75 9.84 -11.97
CA ASP A 78 6.55 11.09 -11.94
C ASP A 78 8.07 10.88 -11.84
N GLY A 79 8.53 9.64 -11.64
CA GLY A 79 9.96 9.29 -11.49
C GLY A 79 10.57 8.64 -12.73
N THR A 80 9.76 8.36 -13.76
CA THR A 80 10.19 7.91 -15.08
C THR A 80 10.17 9.09 -16.05
N ALA A 81 11.18 9.96 -15.94
CA ALA A 81 11.62 10.90 -16.97
C ALA A 81 13.15 11.00 -16.91
#